data_AF-A0AAP5AE62-F1
#
_entry.id   AF-A0AAP5AE62-F1
#
_cell.length_a   1.000
_cell.length_b   1.000
_cell.length_c   1.000
_cell.angle_alpha   90.00
_cell.angle_beta   90.00
_cell.angle_gamma   90.00
#
_symmetry.space_group_name_H-M   'P 1'
#
loop_
_entity.id
_entity.type
_entity.pdbx_description
1 polymer ?
#
loop_
_entity_poly.entity_id
_entity_poly.type
_entity_poly.pdbx_seq_one_letter_code
_entity_poly.pdbx_strand_id
1 'polypeptide(L)'
;MKSVEGENWWLEGLRVAEWYSFELMVDSYFPPPWNRTLQHWRPYCDLDWRRALVVFNRIFALGLEREVARALSTNFKKSLSIESICELAVVVDRANKLFHKVATTQSERKRRAKVISQAARILAEELHNPSCQSDIRLARYLLGREEDEPRRYPALAPARFEDLAAIAEKMVDLPKVVASPGTPNAHKLYFLRELTDYLVDTYGRPMRSLVLALAGLYFDVSDMTSNDLAQYARVNKKRRHGRLFSPYNFR
;
A
#
# COMPACT_ATOMS: atom_id res chain seq x y z
N MET A 1 32.04 -19.40 -8.54
CA MET A 1 31.03 -20.47 -8.80
C MET A 1 29.75 -20.29 -7.97
N LYS A 2 29.80 -20.02 -6.65
CA LYS A 2 28.59 -19.80 -5.81
C LYS A 2 27.62 -18.69 -6.25
N SER A 3 28.07 -17.67 -6.99
CA SER A 3 27.21 -16.54 -7.42
C SER A 3 26.29 -16.88 -8.59
N VAL A 4 26.70 -17.78 -9.48
CA VAL A 4 25.96 -18.16 -10.70
C VAL A 4 24.82 -19.13 -10.35
N GLU A 5 25.07 -20.07 -9.43
CA GLU A 5 24.05 -20.98 -8.92
C GLU A 5 22.93 -20.23 -8.18
N GLY A 6 23.29 -19.22 -7.39
CA GLY A 6 22.31 -18.36 -6.72
C GLY A 6 21.46 -17.56 -7.71
N GLU A 7 22.06 -16.97 -8.75
CA GLU A 7 21.34 -16.24 -9.80
C GLU A 7 20.33 -17.14 -10.53
N ASN A 8 20.73 -18.35 -10.92
CA ASN A 8 19.85 -19.30 -11.59
C ASN A 8 18.68 -19.75 -10.72
N TRP A 9 18.91 -19.97 -9.41
CA TRP A 9 17.84 -20.29 -8.47
C TRP A 9 16.80 -19.16 -8.39
N TRP A 10 17.25 -17.90 -8.32
CA TRP A 10 16.35 -16.74 -8.28
C TRP A 10 15.62 -16.50 -9.60
N LEU A 11 16.25 -16.78 -10.74
CA LEU A 11 15.58 -16.75 -12.05
C LEU A 11 14.41 -17.72 -12.10
N GLU A 12 14.63 -18.96 -11.66
CA GLU A 12 13.58 -19.97 -11.59
C GLU A 12 12.48 -19.55 -10.60
N GLY A 13 12.86 -19.03 -9.43
CA GLY A 13 11.92 -18.51 -8.45
C GLY A 13 11.03 -17.38 -8.99
N LEU A 14 11.58 -16.48 -9.81
CA LEU A 14 10.79 -15.43 -10.48
C LEU A 14 9.78 -16.01 -11.48
N ARG A 15 10.17 -17.02 -12.26
CA ARG A 15 9.27 -17.70 -13.21
C ARG A 15 8.15 -18.46 -12.50
N VAL A 16 8.49 -19.16 -11.42
CA VAL A 16 7.49 -19.85 -10.59
C VAL A 16 6.53 -18.85 -9.95
N ALA A 17 7.02 -17.69 -9.47
CA ALA A 17 6.18 -16.65 -8.89
C ALA A 17 5.25 -15.98 -9.91
N GLU A 18 5.74 -15.76 -11.14
CA GLU A 18 4.91 -15.31 -12.25
C GLU A 18 3.80 -16.32 -12.56
N TRP A 19 4.16 -17.59 -12.74
CA TRP A 19 3.20 -18.66 -13.03
C TRP A 19 2.16 -18.82 -11.92
N TYR A 20 2.60 -18.82 -10.66
CA TYR A 20 1.73 -18.86 -9.49
C TYR A 20 0.74 -17.68 -9.49
N SER A 21 1.22 -16.46 -9.75
CA SER A 21 0.35 -15.28 -9.82
C SER A 21 -0.64 -15.35 -10.98
N PHE A 22 -0.25 -15.99 -12.10
CA PHE A 22 -1.12 -16.23 -13.26
C PHE A 22 -2.19 -17.30 -12.97
N GLU A 23 -1.82 -18.38 -12.30
CA GLU A 23 -2.77 -19.42 -11.88
C GLU A 23 -3.85 -18.85 -10.96
N LEU A 24 -3.45 -18.06 -9.95
CA LEU A 24 -4.41 -17.38 -9.06
C LEU A 24 -5.33 -16.41 -9.82
N MET A 25 -4.84 -15.79 -10.89
CA MET A 25 -5.68 -14.97 -11.76
C MET A 25 -6.74 -15.81 -12.45
N VAL A 26 -6.32 -16.90 -13.08
CA VAL A 26 -7.20 -17.78 -13.83
C VAL A 26 -8.27 -18.32 -12.91
N ASP A 27 -7.90 -18.86 -11.75
CA ASP A 27 -8.87 -19.44 -10.83
C ASP A 27 -9.85 -18.41 -10.26
N SER A 28 -9.46 -17.14 -10.16
CA SER A 28 -10.37 -16.06 -9.75
C SER A 28 -11.42 -15.70 -10.80
N TYR A 29 -11.10 -15.85 -12.09
CA TYR A 29 -12.01 -15.51 -13.19
C TYR A 29 -12.76 -16.74 -13.73
N PHE A 30 -12.14 -17.91 -13.63
CA PHE A 30 -12.62 -19.19 -14.11
C PHE A 30 -12.43 -20.22 -13.00
N PRO A 31 -13.19 -20.13 -11.90
CA PRO A 31 -13.05 -21.09 -10.81
C PRO A 31 -13.35 -22.50 -11.34
N PRO A 32 -12.52 -23.49 -11.04
CA PRO A 32 -12.80 -24.87 -11.38
C PRO A 32 -14.13 -25.31 -10.77
N PRO A 33 -14.80 -26.31 -11.37
CA PRO A 33 -16.09 -26.78 -10.92
C PRO A 33 -16.05 -27.14 -9.43
N TRP A 34 -16.93 -26.52 -8.66
CA TRP A 34 -16.97 -26.60 -7.19
C TRP A 34 -17.09 -28.05 -6.72
N ASN A 35 -16.00 -28.63 -6.24
CA ASN A 35 -16.03 -29.95 -5.62
C ASN A 35 -16.29 -29.80 -4.12
N ARG A 36 -17.52 -30.08 -3.68
CA ARG A 36 -17.97 -29.91 -2.26
C ARG A 36 -17.13 -30.69 -1.24
N THR A 37 -16.33 -31.66 -1.65
CA THR A 37 -15.45 -32.46 -0.79
C THR A 37 -14.10 -31.81 -0.52
N LEU A 38 -13.66 -30.83 -1.32
CA LEU A 38 -12.44 -30.07 -1.07
C LEU A 38 -12.80 -28.83 -0.23
N GLN A 39 -12.86 -28.99 1.09
CA GLN A 39 -13.04 -27.89 2.07
C GLN A 39 -11.91 -26.82 2.02
N HIS A 40 -11.00 -26.90 1.06
CA HIS A 40 -9.71 -26.18 1.04
C HIS A 40 -9.71 -25.04 0.00
N TRP A 41 -10.82 -24.84 -0.72
CA TRP A 41 -11.06 -23.66 -1.55
C TRP A 41 -11.43 -22.42 -0.70
N ARG A 42 -10.75 -22.24 0.44
CA ARG A 42 -10.85 -21.05 1.31
C ARG A 42 -9.64 -20.15 1.07
N PRO A 43 -9.84 -18.84 1.28
CA PRO A 43 -9.66 -17.81 0.28
C PRO A 43 -8.20 -17.70 -0.15
N TYR A 44 -8.00 -17.50 -1.46
CA TYR A 44 -6.78 -16.96 -2.05
C TYR A 44 -6.07 -16.04 -1.08
N CYS A 45 -4.76 -16.23 -0.90
CA CYS A 45 -3.91 -15.38 -0.10
C CYS A 45 -4.30 -13.90 -0.26
N ASP A 46 -4.21 -13.11 0.82
CA ASP A 46 -4.47 -11.66 0.89
C ASP A 46 -3.61 -10.78 -0.08
N LEU A 47 -2.94 -11.43 -1.01
CA LEU A 47 -2.04 -10.93 -2.03
C LEU A 47 -2.83 -10.43 -3.26
N ASP A 48 -2.54 -9.22 -3.70
CA ASP A 48 -3.05 -8.66 -4.95
C ASP A 48 -2.24 -9.19 -6.16
N TRP A 49 -2.52 -10.44 -6.56
CA TRP A 49 -1.79 -11.14 -7.63
C TRP A 49 -1.78 -10.40 -8.97
N ARG A 50 -2.79 -9.56 -9.27
CA ARG A 50 -2.81 -8.71 -10.48
C ARG A 50 -1.61 -7.77 -10.51
N ARG A 51 -1.30 -7.17 -9.36
CA ARG A 51 -0.17 -6.25 -9.24
C ARG A 51 1.15 -6.99 -9.35
N ALA A 52 1.25 -8.18 -8.77
CA ALA A 52 2.43 -9.02 -8.90
C ALA A 52 2.72 -9.32 -10.38
N LEU A 53 1.71 -9.76 -11.14
CA LEU A 53 1.82 -10.02 -12.58
C LEU A 53 2.26 -8.80 -13.40
N VAL A 54 1.75 -7.60 -13.08
CA VAL A 54 2.19 -6.37 -13.76
C VAL A 54 3.69 -6.16 -13.65
N VAL A 55 4.27 -6.45 -12.47
CA VAL A 55 5.71 -6.32 -12.25
C VAL A 55 6.47 -7.44 -12.95
N PHE A 56 6.05 -8.70 -12.81
CA PHE A 56 6.71 -9.84 -13.47
C PHE A 56 6.72 -9.69 -14.99
N ASN A 57 5.57 -9.42 -15.60
CA ASN A 57 5.46 -9.15 -17.04
C ASN A 57 6.43 -8.05 -17.49
N ARG A 58 6.59 -7.01 -16.66
CA ARG A 58 7.51 -5.90 -16.97
C ARG A 58 8.98 -6.30 -16.82
N ILE A 59 9.33 -7.10 -15.82
CA ILE A 59 10.68 -7.66 -15.65
C ILE A 59 11.07 -8.43 -16.92
N PHE A 60 10.23 -9.39 -17.33
CA PHE A 60 10.51 -10.26 -18.47
C PHE A 60 10.43 -9.53 -19.81
N ALA A 61 9.47 -8.61 -19.98
CA ALA A 61 9.37 -7.82 -21.21
C ALA A 61 10.57 -6.88 -21.44
N LEU A 62 11.22 -6.42 -20.36
CA LEU A 62 12.42 -5.59 -20.44
C LEU A 62 13.73 -6.41 -20.47
N GLY A 63 13.67 -7.74 -20.35
CA GLY A 63 14.86 -8.59 -20.28
C GLY A 63 15.71 -8.37 -19.02
N LEU A 64 15.09 -7.89 -17.93
CA LEU A 64 15.78 -7.51 -16.69
C LEU A 64 15.78 -8.64 -15.64
N GLU A 65 15.26 -9.82 -15.96
CA GLU A 65 15.14 -10.94 -15.01
C GLU A 65 16.47 -11.35 -14.39
N ARG A 66 17.56 -11.34 -15.15
CA ARG A 66 18.91 -11.67 -14.64
C ARG A 66 19.43 -10.63 -13.67
N GLU A 67 19.20 -9.36 -13.97
CA GLU A 67 19.60 -8.26 -13.09
C GLU A 67 18.84 -8.33 -11.77
N VAL A 68 17.53 -8.53 -11.82
CA VAL A 68 16.68 -8.69 -10.64
C VAL A 68 17.08 -9.95 -9.86
N ALA A 69 17.30 -11.08 -10.52
CA ALA A 69 17.73 -12.32 -9.87
C ALA A 69 19.10 -12.18 -9.20
N ARG A 70 20.04 -11.48 -9.83
CA ARG A 70 21.34 -11.16 -9.23
C ARG A 70 21.20 -10.22 -8.03
N ALA A 71 20.33 -9.23 -8.12
CA ALA A 71 20.05 -8.35 -6.99
C ALA A 71 19.40 -9.11 -5.81
N LEU A 72 18.53 -10.07 -6.09
CA LEU A 72 17.95 -10.96 -5.09
C LEU A 72 19.01 -11.88 -4.48
N SER A 73 19.87 -12.50 -5.29
CA SER A 73 20.93 -13.42 -4.83
C SER A 73 21.99 -12.74 -3.96
N THR A 74 22.34 -11.49 -4.28
CA THR A 74 23.30 -10.70 -3.51
C THR A 74 22.75 -10.27 -2.17
N ASN A 75 21.44 -10.02 -2.09
CA ASN A 75 20.80 -9.63 -0.85
C ASN A 75 20.43 -10.87 -0.04
N PHE A 76 19.55 -11.74 -0.51
CA PHE A 76 18.97 -12.81 0.31
C PHE A 76 19.90 -14.02 0.46
N LYS A 77 20.32 -14.30 1.71
CA LYS A 77 21.11 -15.49 2.04
C LYS A 77 20.29 -16.79 2.09
N LYS A 78 18.98 -16.66 2.30
CA LYS A 78 18.01 -17.77 2.32
C LYS A 78 16.98 -17.51 1.22
N SER A 79 16.42 -18.58 0.69
CA SER A 79 15.28 -18.50 -0.23
C SER A 79 14.12 -17.76 0.43
N LEU A 80 13.44 -16.92 -0.35
CA LEU A 80 12.11 -16.43 0.00
C LEU A 80 11.08 -17.46 -0.45
N SER A 81 9.91 -17.49 0.20
CA SER A 81 8.77 -18.23 -0.34
C SER A 81 8.24 -17.54 -1.60
N ILE A 82 7.49 -18.28 -2.41
CA ILE A 82 6.85 -17.75 -3.61
C ILE A 82 5.95 -16.57 -3.25
N GLU A 83 5.19 -16.68 -2.16
CA GLU A 83 4.31 -15.60 -1.67
C GLU A 83 5.11 -14.34 -1.35
N SER A 84 6.25 -14.44 -0.67
CA SER A 84 7.08 -13.26 -0.35
C SER A 84 7.67 -12.60 -1.60
N ILE A 85 7.98 -13.37 -2.65
CA ILE A 85 8.42 -12.82 -3.94
C ILE A 85 7.26 -12.05 -4.59
N CYS A 86 6.05 -12.62 -4.58
CA CYS A 86 4.88 -11.93 -5.09
C CYS A 86 4.51 -10.69 -4.26
N GLU A 87 4.61 -10.73 -2.93
CA GLU A 87 4.37 -9.59 -2.06
C GLU A 87 5.33 -8.43 -2.36
N LEU A 88 6.60 -8.74 -2.59
CA LEU A 88 7.59 -7.75 -3.03
C LEU A 88 7.14 -7.09 -4.35
N ALA A 89 6.69 -7.88 -5.33
CA ALA A 89 6.17 -7.38 -6.60
C ALA A 89 4.91 -6.49 -6.39
N VAL A 90 3.99 -6.88 -5.51
CA VAL A 90 2.84 -6.04 -5.14
C VAL A 90 3.27 -4.69 -4.58
N VAL A 91 4.27 -4.67 -3.69
CA VAL A 91 4.80 -3.44 -3.10
C VAL A 91 5.46 -2.57 -4.17
N VAL A 92 6.19 -3.16 -5.11
CA VAL A 92 6.82 -2.44 -6.24
C VAL A 92 5.77 -1.73 -7.09
N ASP A 93 4.72 -2.43 -7.53
CA ASP A 93 3.63 -1.81 -8.30
C ASP A 93 2.94 -0.69 -7.50
N ARG A 94 2.71 -0.94 -6.21
CA ARG A 94 2.06 0.01 -5.31
C ARG A 94 2.91 1.28 -5.13
N ALA A 95 4.21 1.15 -4.88
CA ALA A 95 5.13 2.27 -4.74
C ALA A 95 5.13 3.13 -6.01
N ASN A 96 5.08 2.50 -7.19
CA ASN A 96 4.99 3.21 -8.46
C ASN A 96 3.66 3.97 -8.61
N LYS A 97 2.52 3.35 -8.30
CA LYS A 97 1.19 3.97 -8.53
C LYS A 97 0.77 5.00 -7.47
N LEU A 98 1.26 4.90 -6.24
CA LEU A 98 0.77 5.73 -5.14
C LEU A 98 1.27 7.18 -5.17
N PHE A 99 2.35 7.48 -5.87
CA PHE A 99 2.97 8.81 -5.82
C PHE A 99 1.96 9.94 -6.08
N HIS A 100 1.25 9.90 -7.21
CA HIS A 100 0.30 10.95 -7.56
C HIS A 100 -0.82 11.08 -6.53
N LYS A 101 -1.36 9.95 -6.04
CA LYS A 101 -2.41 9.94 -5.01
C LYS A 101 -1.90 10.58 -3.71
N VAL A 102 -0.68 10.26 -3.28
CA VAL A 102 -0.10 10.81 -2.05
C VAL A 102 0.21 12.30 -2.23
N ALA A 103 0.78 12.69 -3.36
CA ALA A 103 1.13 14.07 -3.65
C ALA A 103 -0.12 14.98 -3.71
N THR A 104 -1.18 14.54 -4.39
CA THR A 104 -2.46 15.28 -4.44
C THR A 104 -3.14 15.33 -3.07
N THR A 105 -3.15 14.20 -2.33
CA THR A 105 -3.72 14.17 -0.99
C THR A 105 -2.98 15.11 -0.05
N GLN A 106 -1.65 15.23 -0.18
CA GLN A 106 -0.84 16.16 0.62
C GLN A 106 -1.06 17.63 0.24
N SER A 107 -1.17 17.94 -1.05
CA SER A 107 -1.48 19.31 -1.49
C SER A 107 -2.88 19.75 -1.07
N GLU A 108 -3.84 18.82 -1.07
CA GLU A 108 -5.22 19.11 -0.67
C GLU A 108 -5.48 18.92 0.83
N ARG A 109 -4.54 18.34 1.58
CA ARG A 109 -4.70 17.96 3.00
C ARG A 109 -5.28 19.09 3.82
N LYS A 110 -4.67 20.27 3.75
CA LYS A 110 -5.09 21.45 4.52
C LYS A 110 -6.51 21.90 4.17
N ARG A 111 -6.87 21.87 2.87
CA ARG A 111 -8.21 22.23 2.40
C ARG A 111 -9.25 21.22 2.89
N ARG A 112 -9.00 19.92 2.70
CA ARG A 112 -9.90 18.84 3.11
C ARG A 112 -10.07 18.79 4.62
N ALA A 113 -8.97 18.90 5.38
CA ALA A 113 -8.97 18.96 6.84
C ALA A 113 -9.85 20.10 7.36
N LYS A 114 -9.74 21.30 6.78
CA LYS A 114 -10.57 22.46 7.15
C LYS A 114 -12.06 22.24 6.86
N VAL A 115 -12.39 21.65 5.70
CA VAL A 115 -13.79 21.34 5.34
C VAL A 115 -14.36 20.30 6.28
N ILE A 116 -13.61 19.24 6.58
CA ILE A 116 -14.03 18.17 7.49
C ILE A 116 -14.20 18.71 8.91
N SER A 117 -13.26 19.52 9.42
CA SER A 117 -13.38 20.07 10.77
C SER A 117 -14.57 21.02 10.89
N GLN A 118 -14.83 21.84 9.87
CA GLN A 118 -15.99 22.73 9.83
C GLN A 118 -17.31 21.96 9.75
N ALA A 119 -17.41 20.95 8.87
CA ALA A 119 -18.60 20.12 8.75
C ALA A 119 -18.87 19.31 10.03
N ALA A 120 -17.81 18.78 10.68
CA ALA A 120 -17.93 18.05 11.92
C ALA A 120 -18.40 18.96 13.08
N ARG A 121 -17.97 20.22 13.14
CA ARG A 121 -18.47 21.20 14.12
C ARG A 121 -19.94 21.55 13.88
N ILE A 122 -20.35 21.81 12.64
CA ILE A 122 -21.75 22.07 12.30
C ILE A 122 -22.62 20.88 12.71
N LEU A 123 -22.20 19.66 12.39
CA LEU A 123 -22.91 18.44 12.80
C LEU A 123 -22.95 18.28 14.33
N ALA A 124 -21.86 18.61 15.05
CA ALA A 124 -21.87 18.58 16.51
C ALA A 124 -22.86 19.58 17.08
N GLU A 125 -22.87 20.82 16.58
CA GLU A 125 -23.81 21.88 16.99
C GLU A 125 -25.26 21.50 16.71
N GLU A 126 -25.57 20.97 15.52
CA GLU A 126 -26.91 20.48 15.18
C GLU A 126 -27.33 19.33 16.09
N LEU A 127 -26.44 18.40 16.41
CA LEU A 127 -26.71 17.27 17.30
C LEU A 127 -26.81 17.67 18.79
N HIS A 128 -26.34 18.86 19.17
CA HIS A 128 -26.64 19.44 20.48
C HIS A 128 -28.09 19.93 20.56
N ASN A 129 -28.76 20.17 19.42
CA ASN A 129 -30.17 20.54 19.41
C ASN A 129 -31.08 19.33 19.68
N PRO A 130 -31.89 19.34 20.75
CA PRO A 130 -32.79 18.23 21.09
C PRO A 130 -33.82 17.89 19.99
N SER A 131 -34.23 18.86 19.18
CA SER A 131 -35.16 18.62 18.07
C SER A 131 -34.51 17.77 16.98
N CYS A 132 -33.29 18.12 16.56
CA CYS A 132 -32.51 17.38 15.57
C CYS A 132 -32.24 15.94 16.02
N GLN A 133 -31.87 15.73 17.29
CA GLN A 133 -31.73 14.39 17.88
C GLN A 133 -33.03 13.56 17.82
N SER A 134 -34.18 14.22 17.90
CA SER A 134 -35.48 13.57 17.86
C SER A 134 -35.88 13.22 16.42
N ASP A 135 -35.63 14.13 15.47
CA ASP A 135 -35.86 13.91 14.04
C ASP A 135 -34.99 12.78 13.48
N ILE A 136 -33.71 12.73 13.87
CA ILE A 136 -32.79 11.65 13.45
C ILE A 136 -33.22 10.29 14.03
N ARG A 137 -33.70 10.28 15.29
CA ARG A 137 -34.25 9.05 15.90
C ARG A 137 -35.49 8.57 15.15
N LEU A 138 -36.37 9.49 14.76
CA LEU A 138 -37.55 9.17 13.96
C LEU A 138 -37.19 8.65 12.57
N ALA A 139 -36.29 9.32 11.85
CA ALA A 139 -35.85 8.90 10.52
C ALA A 139 -35.22 7.50 10.54
N ARG A 140 -34.37 7.21 11.54
CA ARG A 140 -33.77 5.87 11.72
C ARG A 140 -34.79 4.80 12.08
N TYR A 141 -35.79 5.15 12.89
CA TYR A 141 -36.89 4.25 13.20
C TYR A 141 -37.70 3.90 11.94
N LEU A 142 -38.00 4.88 11.09
CA LEU A 142 -38.71 4.66 9.84
C LEU A 142 -37.90 3.79 8.86
N LEU A 143 -36.60 4.07 8.69
CA LEU A 143 -35.72 3.25 7.86
C LEU A 143 -35.59 1.80 8.36
N GLY A 144 -35.45 1.60 9.67
CA GLY A 144 -35.38 0.26 10.26
C GLY A 144 -36.67 -0.56 10.09
N ARG A 145 -37.83 0.10 9.91
CA ARG A 145 -39.09 -0.58 9.59
C ARG A 145 -39.18 -1.03 8.14
N GLU A 146 -38.50 -0.35 7.22
CA GLU A 146 -38.43 -0.77 5.82
C GLU A 146 -37.43 -1.92 5.59
N GLU A 147 -36.41 -2.04 6.45
CA GLU A 147 -35.38 -3.09 6.36
C GLU A 147 -35.73 -4.40 7.11
N ASP A 148 -36.92 -4.52 7.73
CA ASP A 148 -37.35 -5.67 8.56
C ASP A 148 -36.35 -6.10 9.66
N GLU A 149 -35.41 -5.23 10.05
CA GLU A 149 -34.45 -5.46 11.12
C GLU A 149 -34.65 -4.46 12.27
N PRO A 150 -34.92 -4.93 13.51
CA PRO A 150 -34.99 -4.05 14.69
C PRO A 150 -33.57 -3.63 15.10
N ARG A 151 -32.98 -2.68 14.38
CA ARG A 151 -31.68 -2.09 14.73
C ARG A 151 -31.85 -1.10 15.87
N ARG A 152 -31.26 -1.40 17.03
CA ARG A 152 -31.03 -0.41 18.10
C ARG A 152 -29.92 0.52 17.65
N TYR A 153 -30.28 1.66 17.07
CA TYR A 153 -29.29 2.67 16.69
C TYR A 153 -28.87 3.46 17.93
N PRO A 154 -27.58 3.44 18.32
CA PRO A 154 -27.10 4.28 19.42
C PRO A 154 -27.31 5.76 19.08
N ALA A 155 -27.56 6.57 20.11
CA ALA A 155 -27.60 8.02 19.97
C ALA A 155 -26.28 8.52 19.37
N LEU A 156 -26.36 9.44 18.40
CA LEU A 156 -25.17 10.10 17.90
C LEU A 156 -24.65 11.04 18.99
N ALA A 157 -23.45 10.76 19.49
CA ALA A 157 -22.81 11.60 20.51
C ALA A 157 -22.13 12.80 19.82
N PRO A 158 -22.54 14.05 20.11
CA PRO A 158 -21.89 15.25 19.55
C PRO A 158 -20.38 15.28 19.76
N ALA A 159 -19.92 14.82 20.94
CA ALA A 159 -18.50 14.70 21.29
C ALA A 159 -17.66 13.91 20.27
N ARG A 160 -18.22 12.90 19.59
CA ARG A 160 -17.50 12.14 18.55
C ARG A 160 -17.22 12.97 17.30
N PHE A 161 -18.08 13.93 16.99
CA PHE A 161 -17.88 14.84 15.87
C PHE A 161 -16.92 15.98 16.25
N GLU A 162 -16.90 16.41 17.51
CA GLU A 162 -15.86 17.32 18.03
C GLU A 162 -14.48 16.66 18.01
N ASP A 163 -14.38 15.39 18.44
CA ASP A 163 -13.16 14.60 18.33
C ASP A 163 -12.69 14.48 16.88
N LEU A 164 -13.62 14.22 15.95
CA LEU A 164 -13.33 14.19 14.51
C LEU A 164 -12.81 15.54 14.02
N ALA A 165 -13.40 16.66 14.46
CA ALA A 165 -12.94 18.00 14.10
C ALA A 165 -11.51 18.25 14.61
N ALA A 166 -11.22 17.90 15.86
CA ALA A 166 -9.90 18.03 16.45
C ALA A 166 -8.84 17.14 15.77
N ILE A 167 -9.21 15.92 15.38
CA ILE A 167 -8.35 15.03 14.59
C ILE A 167 -8.09 15.63 13.20
N ALA A 168 -9.12 16.15 12.55
CA ALA A 168 -8.98 16.79 11.24
C ALA A 168 -8.09 18.03 11.30
N GLU A 169 -8.17 18.86 12.35
CA GLU A 169 -7.28 20.01 12.54
C GLU A 169 -5.82 19.59 12.71
N LYS A 170 -5.55 18.54 13.49
CA LYS A 170 -4.19 17.99 13.63
C LYS A 170 -3.60 17.49 12.30
N MET A 171 -4.44 17.12 11.32
CA MET A 171 -3.97 16.74 9.99
C MET A 171 -3.39 17.92 9.21
N VAL A 172 -3.74 19.16 9.53
CA VAL A 172 -3.21 20.36 8.85
C VAL A 172 -1.71 20.51 9.09
N ASP A 173 -1.25 20.17 10.30
CA ASP A 173 0.12 20.39 10.75
C ASP A 173 1.07 19.23 10.43
N LEU A 174 0.55 18.16 9.80
CA LEU A 174 1.38 17.04 9.39
C LEU A 174 2.37 17.46 8.31
N PRO A 175 3.66 17.14 8.45
CA PRO A 175 4.68 17.52 7.48
C PRO A 175 4.38 16.93 6.10
N LYS A 176 4.84 17.64 5.06
CA LYS A 176 4.88 17.10 3.71
C LYS A 176 5.90 15.96 3.65
N VAL A 177 5.50 14.85 3.05
CA VAL A 177 6.33 13.64 2.94
C VAL A 177 6.87 13.50 1.51
N VAL A 178 6.16 14.03 0.52
CA VAL A 178 6.58 14.06 -0.89
C VAL A 178 6.61 15.47 -1.44
N ALA A 179 7.50 15.68 -2.42
CA ALA A 179 7.52 16.89 -3.23
C ALA A 179 6.29 16.94 -4.16
N SER A 180 6.04 18.12 -4.73
CA SER A 180 4.94 18.32 -5.67
C SER A 180 5.13 17.44 -6.93
N PRO A 181 4.04 17.01 -7.61
CA PRO A 181 4.13 16.16 -8.80
C PRO A 181 4.99 16.74 -9.94
N GLY A 182 5.05 18.06 -10.05
CA GLY A 182 5.84 18.76 -11.08
C GLY A 182 7.32 18.94 -10.74
N THR A 183 7.78 18.50 -9.57
CA THR A 183 9.20 18.62 -9.19
C THR A 183 10.01 17.50 -9.87
N PRO A 184 11.16 17.82 -10.49
CA PRO A 184 12.02 16.80 -11.11
C PRO A 184 12.36 15.69 -10.12
N ASN A 185 12.32 14.44 -10.59
CA ASN A 185 12.65 13.24 -9.80
C ASN A 185 11.78 12.96 -8.56
N ALA A 186 10.70 13.70 -8.30
CA ALA A 186 9.87 13.50 -7.10
C ALA A 186 9.26 12.10 -7.02
N HIS A 187 8.74 11.60 -8.14
CA HIS A 187 8.18 10.26 -8.25
C HIS A 187 9.24 9.18 -8.02
N LYS A 188 10.40 9.32 -8.71
CA LYS A 188 11.56 8.45 -8.54
C LYS A 188 11.98 8.38 -7.07
N LEU A 189 12.18 9.52 -6.42
CA LEU A 189 12.59 9.59 -5.01
C LEU A 189 11.56 8.98 -4.05
N TYR A 190 10.26 9.18 -4.31
CA TYR A 190 9.21 8.53 -3.53
C TYR A 190 9.26 7.01 -3.65
N PHE A 191 9.36 6.50 -4.88
CA PHE A 191 9.47 5.06 -5.13
C PHE A 191 10.65 4.44 -4.39
N LEU A 192 11.84 5.06 -4.50
CA LEU A 192 13.05 4.56 -3.85
C LEU A 192 12.90 4.53 -2.32
N ARG A 193 12.25 5.54 -1.72
CA ARG A 193 12.01 5.61 -0.28
C ARG A 193 11.04 4.54 0.20
N GLU A 194 9.88 4.44 -0.44
CA GLU A 194 8.84 3.46 -0.07
C GLU A 194 9.37 2.03 -0.13
N LEU A 195 10.09 1.69 -1.21
CA LEU A 195 10.65 0.36 -1.36
C LEU A 195 11.76 0.08 -0.34
N THR A 196 12.61 1.08 -0.07
CA THR A 196 13.66 0.97 0.96
C THR A 196 13.05 0.76 2.35
N ASP A 197 12.01 1.53 2.69
CA ASP A 197 11.32 1.43 3.98
C ASP A 197 10.68 0.05 4.15
N TYR A 198 10.00 -0.47 3.12
CA TYR A 198 9.46 -1.83 3.14
C TYR A 198 10.54 -2.89 3.40
N LEU A 199 11.69 -2.81 2.74
CA LEU A 199 12.76 -3.79 2.90
C LEU A 199 13.42 -3.72 4.27
N VAL A 200 13.55 -2.51 4.84
CA VAL A 200 14.05 -2.33 6.21
C VAL A 200 13.07 -2.91 7.23
N ASP A 201 11.78 -2.64 7.08
CA ASP A 201 10.77 -3.06 8.05
C ASP A 201 10.57 -4.59 8.01
N THR A 202 10.53 -5.19 6.82
CA THR A 202 10.27 -6.62 6.65
C THR A 202 11.52 -7.48 6.86
N TYR A 203 12.69 -7.00 6.45
CA TYR A 203 13.90 -7.81 6.40
C TYR A 203 15.11 -7.21 7.13
N GLY A 204 14.93 -6.07 7.80
CA GLY A 204 15.95 -5.44 8.65
C GLY A 204 17.06 -4.67 7.92
N ARG A 205 16.98 -4.50 6.59
CA ARG A 205 18.02 -3.83 5.81
C ARG A 205 17.50 -3.19 4.52
N PRO A 206 18.14 -2.13 4.01
CA PRO A 206 17.65 -1.36 2.87
C PRO A 206 17.81 -2.02 1.50
N MET A 207 18.70 -3.01 1.36
CA MET A 207 18.93 -3.77 0.11
C MET A 207 19.05 -2.91 -1.15
N ARG A 208 19.95 -1.92 -1.12
CA ARG A 208 20.01 -0.85 -2.13
C ARG A 208 20.21 -1.33 -3.57
N SER A 209 20.95 -2.42 -3.79
CA SER A 209 21.10 -3.00 -5.14
C SER A 209 19.77 -3.55 -5.68
N LEU A 210 18.96 -4.17 -4.83
CA LEU A 210 17.61 -4.61 -5.19
C LEU A 210 16.68 -3.43 -5.46
N VAL A 211 16.78 -2.36 -4.66
CA VAL A 211 16.02 -1.13 -4.89
C VAL A 211 16.36 -0.50 -6.25
N LEU A 212 17.64 -0.45 -6.66
CA LEU A 212 18.03 0.05 -7.99
C LEU A 212 17.51 -0.83 -9.12
N ALA A 213 17.70 -2.15 -9.02
CA ALA A 213 17.24 -3.08 -10.05
C ALA A 213 15.71 -2.97 -10.27
N LEU A 214 14.95 -2.85 -9.17
CA LEU A 214 13.49 -2.68 -9.25
C LEU A 214 13.07 -1.28 -9.68
N ALA A 215 13.85 -0.25 -9.37
CA ALA A 215 13.60 1.11 -9.86
C ALA A 215 13.84 1.23 -11.38
N GLY A 216 14.83 0.50 -11.91
CA GLY A 216 15.11 0.41 -13.34
C GLY A 216 13.94 -0.09 -14.19
N LEU A 217 12.96 -0.74 -13.57
CA LEU A 217 11.71 -1.11 -14.25
C LEU A 217 10.90 0.11 -14.69
N TYR A 218 10.95 1.22 -13.94
CA TYR A 218 10.05 2.36 -14.14
C TYR A 218 10.77 3.67 -14.44
N PHE A 219 12.03 3.80 -14.03
CA PHE A 219 12.78 5.03 -14.11
C PHE A 219 14.17 4.78 -14.69
N ASP A 220 14.70 5.78 -15.39
CA ASP A 220 16.13 5.80 -15.68
C ASP A 220 16.91 6.07 -14.40
N VAL A 221 17.73 5.09 -14.03
CA VAL A 221 18.61 5.07 -12.85
C VAL A 221 20.05 4.74 -13.25
N SER A 222 20.39 4.82 -14.53
CA SER A 222 21.74 4.55 -15.05
C SER A 222 22.81 5.46 -14.43
N ASP A 223 22.42 6.66 -13.99
CA ASP A 223 23.24 7.66 -13.32
C ASP A 223 23.35 7.46 -11.80
N MET A 224 22.60 6.53 -11.21
CA MET A 224 22.49 6.38 -9.77
C MET A 224 23.29 5.19 -9.22
N THR A 225 24.14 5.46 -8.23
CA THR A 225 24.85 4.43 -7.49
C THR A 225 24.13 4.04 -6.20
N SER A 226 24.54 2.92 -5.60
CA SER A 226 24.06 2.51 -4.27
C SER A 226 24.40 3.51 -3.16
N ASN A 227 25.41 4.37 -3.35
CA ASN A 227 25.76 5.43 -2.41
C ASN A 227 24.80 6.62 -2.53
N ASP A 228 24.37 6.96 -3.74
CA ASP A 228 23.37 8.01 -3.97
C ASP A 228 22.04 7.66 -3.30
N LEU A 229 21.65 6.38 -3.37
CA LEU A 229 20.51 5.85 -2.63
C LEU A 229 20.60 6.06 -1.12
N ALA A 230 21.80 6.00 -0.53
CA ALA A 230 21.98 6.25 0.89
C ALA A 230 21.62 7.69 1.28
N GLN A 231 21.79 8.65 0.35
CA GLN A 231 21.44 10.04 0.55
C GLN A 231 19.94 10.29 0.32
N TYR A 232 19.37 9.68 -0.72
CA TYR A 232 17.99 9.90 -1.14
C TYR A 232 16.94 9.12 -0.34
N ALA A 233 17.26 7.89 0.06
CA ALA A 233 16.42 6.99 0.86
C ALA A 233 17.11 6.66 2.19
N ARG A 234 17.25 7.67 3.06
CA ARG A 234 17.86 7.52 4.38
C ARG A 234 17.01 6.63 5.27
N VAL A 235 17.62 5.60 5.83
CA VAL A 235 16.97 4.70 6.80
C VAL A 235 16.79 5.46 8.12
N ASN A 236 15.53 5.76 8.47
CA ASN A 236 15.21 6.43 9.73
C ASN A 236 15.30 5.43 10.90
N LYS A 237 16.42 5.44 11.64
CA LYS A 237 16.68 4.57 12.80
C LYS A 237 15.61 4.67 13.92
N LYS A 238 14.75 5.70 13.92
CA LYS A 238 13.73 5.95 14.95
C LYS A 238 12.31 5.43 14.64
N ARG A 239 12.06 4.83 13.46
CA ARG A 239 10.71 4.39 13.04
C ARG A 239 10.17 3.11 13.70
N ARG A 240 10.71 2.67 14.85
CA ARG A 240 10.10 1.59 15.64
C ARG A 240 8.76 1.99 16.28
N HIS A 241 8.41 3.27 16.29
CA HIS A 241 7.13 3.77 16.79
C HIS A 241 6.43 4.66 15.77
N GLY A 242 5.25 4.25 15.34
CA GLY A 242 4.31 5.08 14.59
C GLY A 242 4.52 5.06 13.08
N ARG A 243 3.77 4.17 12.41
CA ARG A 243 3.42 4.27 10.99
C ARG A 243 2.74 5.63 10.75
N LEU A 244 3.50 6.67 10.41
CA LEU A 244 2.89 7.95 10.05
C LEU A 244 2.16 7.87 8.70
N PHE A 245 2.60 6.99 7.79
CA PHE A 245 1.94 6.78 6.49
C PHE A 245 2.17 5.37 5.94
N SER A 246 1.85 4.34 6.72
CA SER A 246 1.73 3.00 6.11
C SER A 246 0.37 2.92 5.42
N PRO A 247 0.32 2.66 4.11
CA PRO A 247 -0.95 2.57 3.40
C PRO A 247 -1.71 1.27 3.75
N TYR A 248 -1.21 0.44 4.68
CA TYR A 248 -1.97 -0.60 5.37
C TYR A 248 -2.98 -0.04 6.39
N ASN A 249 -2.90 1.25 6.74
CA ASN A 249 -3.91 1.93 7.56
C ASN A 249 -5.13 2.42 6.73
N PHE A 250 -5.13 2.17 5.41
CA PHE A 250 -6.23 2.48 4.50
C PHE A 250 -6.74 1.20 3.80
N ARG A 251 -6.89 0.11 4.55
CA ARG A 251 -7.73 -1.03 4.15
C ARG A 251 -9.17 -0.73 4.54
#